data_AF-A0A518B2F7-F1
#
_entry.id   AF-A0A518B2F7-F1
#
_cell.length_a   1.000
_cell.length_b   1.000
_cell.length_c   1.000
_cell.angle_alpha   90.00
_cell.angle_beta   90.00
_cell.angle_gamma   90.00
#
_symmetry.space_group_name_H-M   'P 1'
#
loop_
_entity.id
_entity.type
_entity.pdbx_description
1 polymer ?
#
loop_
_entity_poly.entity_id
_entity_poly.type
_entity_poly.pdbx_seq_one_letter_code
_entity_poly.pdbx_strand_id
1 'polypeptide(L)'
;MTDETSTKDAATPTAPPAESSTSGAKLRLILATIPLGLWFCFLLVQVLTVSNPVILSRPQILTASAVVTGKFVGEPPQFVIENVWRGDQALQGTTIALSGVDTPEAPAGQTFLVPMEKVDDASFRVVAVPVFFGGMFEGDRRRVYRWTPAVAKQLQGILTES
;
A
#
# COMPACT_ATOMS: atom_id res chain seq x y z
N MET A 1 49.29 82.14 32.36
CA MET A 1 48.64 81.49 33.52
C MET A 1 47.20 81.25 33.10
N THR A 2 46.89 80.08 32.53
CA THR A 2 46.40 78.87 33.25
C THR A 2 45.19 79.25 34.09
N ASP A 3 43.96 78.87 33.76
CA ASP A 3 43.36 77.54 33.57
C ASP A 3 41.91 77.81 33.11
N GLU A 4 41.01 76.93 32.66
CA GLU A 4 40.97 75.51 32.36
C GLU A 4 39.63 75.28 31.63
N THR A 5 39.63 74.26 30.75
CA THR A 5 38.55 73.30 30.46
C THR A 5 37.10 73.67 30.81
N SER A 6 36.24 73.85 29.80
CA SER A 6 35.46 72.76 29.18
C SER A 6 34.62 71.95 30.18
N THR A 7 33.33 72.24 30.30
CA THR A 7 32.32 71.23 30.65
C THR A 7 31.08 71.46 29.81
N LYS A 8 31.10 70.83 28.63
CA LYS A 8 29.93 70.62 27.79
C LYS A 8 29.18 69.45 28.42
N ASP A 9 28.06 69.73 29.07
CA ASP A 9 27.12 68.70 29.54
C ASP A 9 26.62 67.90 28.35
N ALA A 10 27.31 66.80 28.05
CA ALA A 10 26.80 65.76 27.20
C ALA A 10 25.72 65.02 28.00
N ALA A 11 24.46 65.38 27.76
CA ALA A 11 23.34 64.55 28.15
C ALA A 11 23.58 63.13 27.64
N THR A 12 23.81 62.20 28.56
CA THR A 12 23.83 60.76 28.30
C THR A 12 22.51 60.39 27.64
N PRO A 13 22.46 59.92 26.38
CA PRO A 13 21.27 59.24 25.91
C PRO A 13 21.21 57.91 26.66
N THR A 14 20.41 57.86 27.72
CA THR A 14 19.97 56.60 28.33
C THR A 14 19.18 55.86 27.26
N ALA A 15 19.87 54.98 26.52
CA ALA A 15 19.22 54.05 25.61
C ALA A 15 18.27 53.14 26.43
N PRO A 16 17.05 52.86 25.93
CA PRO A 16 16.06 52.10 26.67
C PRO A 16 16.57 50.69 26.96
N PRO A 17 16.16 50.07 28.09
CA PRO A 17 16.53 48.70 28.39
C PRO A 17 16.02 47.79 27.28
N ALA A 18 16.91 46.96 26.72
CA ALA A 18 16.56 45.97 25.71
C ALA A 18 15.49 45.02 26.28
N GLU A 19 14.27 45.12 25.77
CA GLU A 19 13.16 44.27 26.17
C GLU A 19 13.49 42.80 25.89
N SER A 20 13.71 42.03 26.95
CA SER A 20 13.91 40.59 26.92
C SER A 20 12.58 39.85 26.70
N SER A 21 11.96 40.03 25.53
CA SER A 21 10.68 39.39 25.17
C SER A 21 10.84 38.06 24.41
N THR A 22 12.03 37.46 24.39
CA THR A 22 12.35 36.29 23.55
C THR A 22 11.80 34.96 24.08
N SER A 23 11.43 34.85 25.36
CA SER A 23 11.00 33.58 25.97
C SER A 23 9.57 33.17 25.57
N GLY A 24 8.63 34.13 25.55
CA GLY A 24 7.24 33.87 25.17
C GLY A 24 7.06 33.59 23.68
N ALA A 25 7.89 34.20 22.83
CA ALA A 25 7.85 33.99 21.38
C ALA A 25 8.22 32.55 20.98
N LYS A 26 9.24 31.96 21.63
CA LYS A 26 9.64 30.57 21.39
C LYS A 26 8.56 29.57 21.83
N LEU A 27 7.93 29.81 22.98
CA LEU A 27 6.83 28.96 23.46
C LEU A 27 5.60 29.03 22.54
N ARG A 28 5.24 30.23 22.05
CA ARG A 28 4.16 30.42 21.07
C ARG A 28 4.47 29.74 19.74
N LEU A 29 5.73 29.78 19.28
CA LEU A 29 6.16 29.09 18.07
C LEU A 29 6.03 27.56 18.21
N ILE A 30 6.43 26.99 19.36
CA ILE A 30 6.30 25.55 19.64
C ILE A 30 4.83 25.13 19.72
N LEU A 31 3.98 25.92 20.39
CA LEU A 31 2.55 25.60 20.45
C LEU A 31 1.90 25.60 19.05
N ALA A 32 2.35 26.48 18.15
CA ALA A 32 1.85 26.55 16.79
C ALA A 32 2.31 25.38 15.89
N THR A 33 3.45 24.73 16.18
CA THR A 33 3.95 23.60 15.39
C THR A 33 3.32 22.25 15.77
N ILE A 34 2.78 22.10 16.98
CA ILE A 34 2.08 20.89 17.42
C ILE A 34 0.91 20.49 16.50
N PRO A 35 -0.06 21.37 16.17
CA PRO A 35 -1.16 20.98 15.28
C PRO A 35 -0.67 20.60 13.88
N LEU A 36 0.38 21.24 13.38
CA LEU A 36 0.99 20.89 12.10
C LEU A 36 1.64 19.50 12.16
N GLY A 37 2.39 19.20 13.22
CA GLY A 37 2.97 17.88 13.43
C GLY A 37 1.92 16.78 13.54
N LEU A 38 0.85 17.02 14.31
CA LEU A 38 -0.29 16.10 14.42
C LEU A 38 -0.97 15.88 13.07
N TRP A 39 -1.14 16.95 12.28
CA TRP A 39 -1.70 16.85 10.93
C TRP A 39 -0.83 16.00 10.01
N PHE A 40 0.50 16.19 10.02
CA PHE A 40 1.41 15.36 9.24
C PHE A 40 1.39 13.89 9.67
N CYS A 41 1.37 13.60 10.96
CA CYS A 41 1.20 12.24 11.47
C CYS A 41 -0.10 11.61 10.99
N PHE A 42 -1.20 12.37 11.01
CA PHE A 42 -2.50 11.90 10.50
C PHE A 42 -2.44 11.59 9.00
N LEU A 43 -1.86 12.47 8.19
CA LEU A 43 -1.66 12.22 6.75
C LEU A 43 -0.80 10.99 6.50
N LEU A 44 0.28 10.81 7.26
CA LEU A 44 1.15 9.64 7.12
C LEU A 44 0.38 8.34 7.41
N VAL A 45 -0.43 8.31 8.48
CA VAL A 45 -1.29 7.16 8.79
C VAL A 45 -2.28 6.89 7.65
N GLN A 46 -2.90 7.94 7.08
CA GLN A 46 -3.80 7.79 5.95
C GLN A 46 -3.10 7.24 4.72
N VAL A 47 -1.92 7.77 4.35
CA VAL A 47 -1.12 7.25 3.23
C VAL A 47 -0.76 5.79 3.46
N LEU A 48 -0.28 5.44 4.66
CA LEU A 48 0.07 4.05 4.98
C LEU A 48 -1.15 3.11 4.94
N THR A 49 -2.33 3.62 5.29
CA THR A 49 -3.59 2.83 5.26
C THR A 49 -4.14 2.68 3.85
N VAL A 50 -4.01 3.70 3.00
CA VAL A 50 -4.62 3.75 1.66
C VAL A 50 -3.66 3.26 0.56
N SER A 51 -2.35 3.19 0.79
CA SER A 51 -1.37 2.85 -0.28
C SER A 51 -1.34 1.38 -0.69
N ASN A 52 -2.07 0.48 -0.02
CA ASN A 52 -2.11 -0.93 -0.42
C ASN A 52 -3.51 -1.54 -0.29
N PRO A 53 -4.52 -1.01 -1.01
CA PRO A 53 -5.82 -1.65 -1.03
C PRO A 53 -5.66 -2.89 -1.91
N VAL A 54 -5.60 -4.07 -1.28
CA VAL A 54 -5.68 -5.31 -2.05
C VAL A 54 -7.12 -5.44 -2.52
N ILE A 55 -7.39 -5.02 -3.75
CA ILE A 55 -8.72 -5.11 -4.35
C ILE A 55 -8.77 -6.38 -5.19
N LEU A 56 -9.43 -7.42 -4.66
CA LEU A 56 -9.82 -8.58 -5.46
C LEU A 56 -10.80 -8.14 -6.55
N SER A 57 -10.52 -8.57 -7.79
CA SER A 57 -11.42 -8.33 -8.91
C SER A 57 -12.61 -9.28 -8.79
N ARG A 58 -13.75 -8.75 -8.35
CA ARG A 58 -15.02 -9.50 -8.29
C ARG A 58 -15.34 -10.20 -9.62
N PRO A 59 -15.29 -9.54 -10.79
CA PRO A 59 -15.56 -10.21 -12.05
C PRO A 59 -14.65 -11.42 -12.28
N GLN A 60 -13.35 -11.30 -12.02
CA GLN A 60 -12.38 -12.38 -12.22
C GLN A 60 -12.65 -13.59 -11.30
N ILE A 61 -12.98 -13.34 -10.03
CA ILE A 61 -13.32 -14.39 -9.05
C ILE A 61 -14.62 -15.09 -9.43
N LEU A 62 -15.60 -14.33 -9.93
CA LEU A 62 -16.91 -14.87 -10.30
C LEU A 62 -16.89 -15.66 -11.60
N THR A 63 -16.08 -15.25 -12.59
CA THR A 63 -15.92 -15.96 -13.86
C THR A 63 -14.97 -17.16 -13.77
N ALA A 64 -14.14 -17.24 -12.73
CA ALA A 64 -13.23 -18.37 -12.55
C ALA A 64 -13.97 -19.69 -12.29
N SER A 65 -13.53 -20.75 -12.98
CA SER A 65 -14.01 -22.11 -12.74
C SER A 65 -13.55 -22.64 -11.37
N ALA A 66 -12.35 -22.26 -10.95
CA ALA A 66 -11.83 -22.56 -9.64
C ALA A 66 -11.07 -21.37 -9.05
N VAL A 67 -11.11 -21.24 -7.73
CA VAL A 67 -10.38 -20.22 -6.99
C VAL A 67 -9.60 -20.93 -5.90
N VAL A 68 -8.28 -20.86 -5.98
CA VAL A 68 -7.40 -21.63 -5.10
C VAL A 68 -6.35 -20.74 -4.45
N THR A 69 -5.79 -21.22 -3.35
CA THR A 69 -4.57 -20.65 -2.78
C THR A 69 -3.44 -21.66 -2.81
N GLY A 70 -2.22 -21.21 -3.04
CA GLY A 70 -1.06 -22.08 -3.18
C GLY A 70 0.25 -21.32 -3.35
N LYS A 71 1.33 -22.05 -3.61
CA LYS A 71 2.68 -21.50 -3.73
C LYS A 71 3.28 -21.86 -5.09
N PHE A 72 4.08 -20.94 -5.63
CA PHE A 72 4.94 -21.24 -6.78
C PHE A 72 6.21 -21.97 -6.31
N VAL A 73 6.58 -23.04 -7.00
CA VAL A 73 7.76 -23.88 -6.73
C VAL A 73 8.50 -24.20 -8.03
N GLY A 74 9.83 -24.31 -7.94
CA GLY A 74 10.69 -24.75 -9.04
C GLY A 74 10.86 -23.77 -10.20
N GLU A 75 11.68 -24.19 -11.17
CA GLU A 75 11.91 -23.52 -12.45
C GLU A 75 11.88 -24.61 -13.56
N PRO A 76 10.90 -24.61 -14.48
CA PRO A 76 9.83 -23.62 -14.66
C PRO A 76 8.83 -23.58 -13.49
N PRO A 77 8.16 -22.45 -13.25
CA PRO A 77 7.30 -22.27 -12.09
C PRO A 77 6.09 -23.20 -12.15
N GLN A 78 5.98 -24.10 -11.17
CA GLN A 78 4.81 -24.93 -10.91
C GLN A 78 4.03 -24.36 -9.74
N PHE A 79 2.71 -24.59 -9.69
CA PHE A 79 1.87 -24.09 -8.61
C PHE A 79 1.29 -25.24 -7.78
N VAL A 80 1.64 -25.28 -6.50
CA VAL A 80 1.15 -26.28 -5.55
C VAL A 80 -0.06 -25.73 -4.84
N ILE A 81 -1.20 -26.39 -4.98
CA ILE A 81 -2.47 -25.96 -4.41
C ILE A 81 -2.54 -26.38 -2.94
N GLU A 82 -2.65 -25.41 -2.05
CA GLU A 82 -2.79 -25.63 -0.60
C GLU A 82 -4.27 -25.73 -0.18
N ASN A 83 -5.13 -24.89 -0.78
CA ASN A 83 -6.56 -24.87 -0.48
C ASN A 83 -7.40 -24.48 -1.70
N VAL A 84 -8.61 -25.03 -1.77
CA VAL A 84 -9.59 -24.76 -2.83
C VAL A 84 -10.80 -24.05 -2.23
N TRP A 85 -10.99 -22.79 -2.60
CA TRP A 85 -12.10 -21.96 -2.12
C TRP A 85 -13.35 -22.10 -2.97
N ARG A 86 -13.17 -22.36 -4.26
CA ARG A 86 -14.24 -22.58 -5.24
C ARG A 86 -13.75 -23.56 -6.31
N GLY A 87 -14.63 -24.41 -6.81
CA GLY A 87 -14.32 -25.40 -7.83
C GLY A 87 -14.12 -26.81 -7.25
N ASP A 88 -13.40 -27.65 -7.99
CA ASP A 88 -13.18 -29.05 -7.63
C ASP A 88 -12.19 -29.19 -6.46
N GLN A 89 -12.67 -29.76 -5.36
CA GLN A 89 -11.88 -30.00 -4.14
C GLN A 89 -10.78 -31.06 -4.35
N ALA A 90 -10.89 -31.90 -5.38
CA ALA A 90 -9.84 -32.87 -5.73
C ALA A 90 -8.52 -32.20 -6.16
N LEU A 91 -8.56 -30.90 -6.48
CA LEU A 91 -7.36 -30.12 -6.79
C LEU A 91 -6.50 -29.82 -5.56
N GLN A 92 -7.04 -29.96 -4.34
CA GLN A 92 -6.27 -29.68 -3.13
C GLN A 92 -5.08 -30.63 -2.98
N GLY A 93 -3.89 -30.07 -2.73
CA GLY A 93 -2.65 -30.84 -2.62
C GLY A 93 -2.02 -31.24 -3.96
N THR A 94 -2.65 -30.88 -5.08
CA THR A 94 -2.10 -31.15 -6.42
C THR A 94 -1.12 -30.06 -6.87
N THR A 95 -0.22 -30.44 -7.77
CA THR A 95 0.70 -29.51 -8.44
C THR A 95 0.26 -29.35 -9.88
N ILE A 96 0.05 -28.10 -10.31
CA ILE A 96 -0.41 -27.77 -11.66
C ILE A 96 0.56 -26.81 -12.36
N ALA A 97 0.61 -26.91 -13.68
CA ALA A 97 1.23 -25.89 -14.52
C ALA A 97 0.20 -24.77 -14.75
N LEU A 98 0.55 -23.54 -14.35
CA LEU A 98 -0.29 -22.36 -14.57
C LEU A 98 0.22 -21.57 -15.78
N SER A 99 -0.69 -21.28 -16.71
CA SER A 99 -0.36 -20.49 -17.91
C SER A 99 -0.80 -19.01 -17.82
N GLY A 100 0.02 -18.15 -18.41
CA GLY A 100 -0.10 -16.68 -18.42
C GLY A 100 -0.11 -16.05 -17.04
N VAL A 101 0.79 -16.50 -16.19
CA VAL A 101 1.25 -15.65 -15.10
C VAL A 101 2.44 -14.87 -15.65
N ASP A 102 2.27 -13.56 -15.83
CA ASP A 102 3.43 -12.68 -16.04
C ASP A 102 4.14 -12.57 -14.68
N THR A 103 5.03 -13.50 -14.38
CA THR A 103 5.89 -13.42 -13.20
C THR A 103 7.23 -12.80 -13.56
N PRO A 104 7.41 -11.48 -13.37
CA PRO A 104 8.69 -10.99 -12.88
C PRO A 104 8.73 -11.34 -11.39
N GLU A 105 9.39 -12.45 -11.03
CA GLU A 105 9.72 -12.80 -9.65
C GLU A 105 8.53 -12.91 -8.69
N ALA A 106 7.70 -13.95 -8.79
CA ALA A 106 6.91 -14.35 -7.61
C ALA A 106 7.90 -14.83 -6.54
N PRO A 107 8.01 -14.16 -5.37
CA PRO A 107 8.99 -14.56 -4.37
C PRO A 107 8.67 -15.98 -3.89
N ALA A 108 9.66 -16.87 -3.96
CA ALA A 108 9.52 -18.25 -3.52
C ALA A 108 8.97 -18.31 -2.07
N GLY A 109 8.04 -19.23 -1.82
CA GLY A 109 7.50 -19.48 -0.49
C GLY A 109 6.34 -18.58 -0.05
N GLN A 110 5.90 -17.62 -0.86
CA GLN A 110 4.66 -16.87 -0.57
C GLN A 110 3.43 -17.60 -1.09
N THR A 111 2.35 -17.60 -0.31
CA THR A 111 1.05 -18.10 -0.73
C THR A 111 0.33 -17.02 -1.54
N PHE A 112 -0.26 -17.43 -2.67
CA PHE A 112 -1.03 -16.59 -3.57
C PHE A 112 -2.43 -17.17 -3.76
N LEU A 113 -3.42 -16.30 -3.90
CA LEU A 113 -4.76 -16.60 -4.39
C LEU A 113 -4.75 -16.46 -5.92
N VAL A 114 -5.15 -17.53 -6.60
CA VAL A 114 -5.17 -17.62 -8.06
C VAL A 114 -6.58 -18.00 -8.52
N PRO A 115 -7.29 -17.09 -9.21
CA PRO A 115 -8.51 -17.41 -9.94
C PRO A 115 -8.12 -18.09 -11.26
N MET A 116 -8.60 -19.30 -11.49
CA MET A 116 -8.26 -20.08 -12.66
C MET A 116 -9.48 -20.56 -13.45
N GLU A 117 -9.29 -20.69 -14.75
CA GLU A 117 -10.19 -21.38 -15.66
C GLU A 117 -9.53 -22.68 -16.13
N LYS A 118 -10.37 -23.70 -16.35
CA LYS A 118 -9.94 -24.97 -16.92
C LYS A 118 -9.81 -24.80 -18.42
N VAL A 119 -8.62 -25.07 -18.97
CA VAL A 119 -8.38 -25.05 -20.43
C VAL A 119 -8.57 -26.46 -20.98
N ASP A 120 -7.91 -27.44 -20.38
CA ASP A 120 -8.08 -28.88 -20.64
C ASP A 120 -8.14 -29.66 -19.32
N ASP A 121 -8.21 -30.99 -19.38
CA ASP A 121 -8.27 -31.87 -18.18
C ASP A 121 -7.05 -31.76 -17.27
N ALA A 122 -5.89 -31.33 -17.79
CA ALA A 122 -4.65 -31.19 -17.02
C ALA A 122 -4.03 -29.78 -17.10
N SER A 123 -4.69 -28.83 -17.78
CA SER A 123 -4.13 -27.49 -18.02
C SER A 123 -5.06 -26.41 -17.47
N PHE A 124 -4.49 -25.54 -16.63
CA PHE A 124 -5.20 -24.42 -16.03
C PHE A 124 -4.57 -23.11 -16.48
N ARG A 125 -5.42 -22.09 -16.57
CA ARG A 125 -5.03 -20.74 -16.96
C ARG A 125 -5.56 -19.74 -15.94
N VAL A 126 -4.76 -18.71 -15.65
CA VAL A 126 -5.24 -17.62 -14.81
C VAL A 126 -6.26 -16.80 -15.58
N VAL A 127 -7.41 -16.54 -14.97
CA VAL A 127 -8.51 -15.79 -15.58
C VAL A 127 -8.08 -14.35 -15.83
N ALA A 128 -8.35 -13.84 -17.03
CA ALA A 128 -8.14 -12.45 -17.38
C ALA A 128 -9.09 -11.53 -16.59
N VAL A 129 -8.61 -10.38 -16.10
CA VAL A 129 -9.53 -9.37 -15.58
C VAL A 129 -10.20 -8.66 -16.77
N PRO A 130 -11.54 -8.69 -16.91
CA PRO A 130 -12.19 -7.95 -17.99
C PRO A 130 -12.04 -6.44 -17.73
N VAL A 131 -11.34 -5.75 -18.64
CA VAL A 131 -11.13 -4.29 -18.56
C VAL A 131 -12.26 -3.59 -19.32
N PHE A 132 -13.28 -3.15 -18.60
CA PHE A 132 -14.39 -2.37 -19.18
C PHE A 132 -14.06 -0.88 -19.21
N PHE A 133 -13.15 -0.43 -20.08
CA PHE A 133 -13.01 1.00 -20.39
C PHE A 133 -12.48 1.20 -21.82
N GLY A 134 -13.33 1.76 -22.69
CA GLY A 134 -12.91 2.54 -23.86
C GLY A 134 -12.17 1.84 -25.00
N GLY A 135 -12.11 0.50 -25.06
CA GLY A 135 -11.55 -0.22 -26.21
C GLY A 135 -10.04 -0.08 -26.43
N MET A 136 -9.30 0.60 -25.54
CA MET A 136 -7.84 0.76 -25.61
C MET A 136 -7.18 0.34 -24.30
N PHE A 137 -7.18 -0.96 -24.01
CA PHE A 137 -6.15 -1.60 -23.18
C PHE A 137 -5.90 -3.01 -23.71
N GLU A 138 -4.93 -3.09 -24.60
CA GLU A 138 -4.28 -4.31 -25.04
C GLU A 138 -3.42 -4.81 -23.87
N GLY A 139 -3.96 -5.75 -23.11
CA GLY A 139 -3.27 -6.29 -21.95
C GLY A 139 -4.18 -7.24 -21.19
N ASP A 140 -4.00 -8.52 -21.46
CA ASP A 140 -4.54 -9.65 -20.71
C ASP A 140 -3.94 -9.63 -19.28
N ARG A 141 -4.42 -8.70 -18.44
CA ARG A 141 -3.91 -8.50 -17.08
C ARG A 141 -4.42 -9.61 -16.19
N ARG A 142 -3.78 -10.76 -16.26
CA ARG A 142 -3.98 -11.91 -15.39
C ARG A 142 -3.37 -11.59 -14.03
N ARG A 143 -4.23 -11.40 -13.03
CA ARG A 143 -3.80 -11.01 -11.69
C ARG A 143 -3.75 -12.24 -10.78
N VAL A 144 -2.60 -12.45 -10.16
CA VAL A 144 -2.44 -13.28 -8.97
C VAL A 144 -2.38 -12.37 -7.76
N TYR A 145 -2.99 -12.78 -6.65
CA TYR A 145 -3.09 -11.96 -5.45
C TYR A 145 -2.27 -12.57 -4.34
N ARG A 146 -1.43 -11.79 -3.66
CA ARG A 146 -0.75 -12.28 -2.45
C ARG A 146 -1.78 -12.63 -1.39
N TRP A 147 -1.65 -13.81 -0.78
CA TRP A 147 -2.54 -14.22 0.30
C TRP A 147 -2.27 -13.40 1.56
N THR A 148 -3.30 -12.70 2.04
CA THR A 148 -3.27 -11.90 3.26
C THR A 148 -4.61 -12.05 4.00
N PRO A 149 -4.70 -11.76 5.31
CA PRO A 149 -5.97 -11.81 6.04
C PRO A 149 -7.06 -10.90 5.44
N ALA A 150 -6.67 -9.75 4.89
CA ALA A 150 -7.58 -8.84 4.20
C ALA A 150 -8.17 -9.47 2.92
N VAL A 151 -7.32 -10.14 2.13
CA VAL A 151 -7.74 -10.92 0.94
C VAL A 151 -8.70 -12.04 1.33
N ALA A 152 -8.40 -12.78 2.39
CA ALA A 152 -9.27 -13.85 2.87
C ALA A 152 -10.67 -13.34 3.21
N LYS A 153 -10.74 -12.23 3.97
CA LYS A 153 -12.01 -11.57 4.34
C LYS A 153 -12.77 -11.08 3.10
N GLN A 154 -12.07 -10.47 2.15
CA GLN A 154 -12.71 -9.99 0.92
C GLN A 154 -13.22 -11.15 0.07
N LEU A 155 -12.44 -12.22 -0.10
CA LEU A 155 -12.83 -13.41 -0.84
C LEU A 155 -14.09 -14.04 -0.24
N GLN A 156 -14.13 -14.19 1.09
CA GLN A 156 -15.30 -14.72 1.78
C GLN A 156 -16.56 -13.86 1.54
N GLY A 157 -16.41 -12.53 1.56
CA GLY A 157 -17.50 -11.61 1.20
C GLY A 157 -17.99 -11.82 -0.23
N ILE A 158 -17.08 -11.98 -1.20
CA ILE A 158 -17.43 -12.21 -2.61
C ILE A 158 -18.17 -13.55 -2.79
N LEU A 159 -17.70 -14.62 -2.14
CA LEU A 159 -18.26 -15.97 -2.28
C LEU A 159 -19.59 -16.15 -1.53
N THR A 160 -19.88 -15.33 -0.52
CA THR A 160 -21.15 -15.40 0.25
C THR A 160 -22.28 -14.64 -0.46
N GLU A 161 -21.93 -13.61 -1.23
CA GLU A 161 -22.90 -12.76 -1.95
C GLU A 161 -23.27 -13.31 -3.34
N SER A 162 -22.61 -14.36 -3.82
CA SER A 162 -22.80 -15.01 -5.13
C SER A 162 -23.66 -16.26 -5.05
#